data_AF-A0A6G2DPP8-F1
#
_entry.id   AF-A0A6G2DPP8-F1
#
_cell.length_a   1.000
_cell.length_b   1.000
_cell.length_c   1.000
_cell.angle_alpha   90.00
_cell.angle_beta   90.00
_cell.angle_gamma   90.00
#
_symmetry.space_group_name_H-M   'P 1'
#
loop_
_entity.id
_entity.type
_entity.pdbx_description
1 polymer ?
#
loop_
_entity_poly.entity_id
_entity_poly.type
_entity_poly.pdbx_seq_one_letter_code
_entity_poly.pdbx_strand_id
1 'polypeptide(L)' 'VEVLEGGNVEEAAYTEDGLHVNSDFLDGLNKEDAIAKIVAYLEEKGCGQEKVTYRLRDWLFSRQRYWGEPIPIIHWED' A
#
# COMPACT_ATOMS: atom_id res chain seq x y z
N VAL A 1 7.83 -19.40 -8.09
CA VAL A 1 8.43 -19.60 -6.76
C VAL A 1 7.37 -19.24 -5.76
N GLU A 2 7.00 -20.16 -4.88
CA GLU A 2 6.04 -19.93 -3.80
C GLU A 2 6.68 -19.00 -2.75
N VAL A 3 5.88 -18.07 -2.23
CA VAL A 3 6.31 -17.08 -1.22
C VAL A 3 5.54 -17.28 0.09
N LEU A 4 4.37 -17.90 0.04
CA LEU A 4 3.52 -18.24 1.18
C LEU A 4 3.12 -19.70 1.06
N GLU A 5 3.30 -20.46 2.13
CA GLU A 5 2.97 -21.89 2.18
C GLU A 5 1.47 -22.14 1.98
N GLY A 6 1.13 -23.10 1.11
CA GLY A 6 -0.23 -23.67 1.00
C GLY A 6 -0.97 -23.32 -0.29
N GLY A 7 -0.30 -22.68 -1.24
CA GLY A 7 -0.90 -22.25 -2.52
C GLY A 7 -0.30 -22.95 -3.74
N ASN A 8 -1.14 -23.38 -4.69
CA ASN A 8 -0.65 -23.80 -6.01
C ASN A 8 -0.44 -22.58 -6.92
N VAL A 9 0.80 -22.11 -7.00
CA VAL A 9 1.20 -20.92 -7.78
C VAL A 9 1.02 -21.09 -9.29
N GLU A 10 0.93 -22.33 -9.78
CA GLU A 10 0.74 -22.62 -11.22
C GLU A 10 -0.70 -22.36 -11.70
N GLU A 11 -1.69 -22.40 -10.80
CA GLU A 11 -3.10 -22.20 -11.14
C GLU A 11 -3.56 -20.76 -10.92
N ALA A 12 -3.17 -20.14 -9.79
CA ALA A 12 -3.61 -18.80 -9.42
C ALA A 12 -2.67 -18.12 -8.41
N ALA A 13 -2.79 -16.80 -8.29
CA ALA A 13 -2.15 -16.06 -7.22
C ALA A 13 -2.77 -16.43 -5.86
N TYR A 14 -1.93 -16.83 -4.91
CA TYR A 14 -2.34 -17.09 -3.54
C TYR A 14 -2.51 -15.77 -2.78
N THR A 15 -3.69 -15.52 -2.23
CA THR A 15 -4.05 -14.26 -1.54
C THR A 15 -4.38 -14.42 -0.06
N GLU A 16 -4.40 -15.66 0.42
CA GLU A 16 -4.65 -16.01 1.80
C GLU A 16 -3.37 -15.88 2.65
N ASP A 17 -3.52 -16.07 3.96
CA ASP A 17 -2.41 -16.00 4.90
C ASP A 17 -1.70 -17.36 5.01
N GLY A 18 -0.37 -17.33 5.01
CA GLY A 18 0.49 -18.50 5.14
C GLY A 18 1.84 -18.13 5.77
N LEU A 19 2.68 -19.14 6.02
CA LEU A 19 4.06 -18.93 6.44
C LEU A 19 4.90 -18.49 5.25
N HIS A 20 5.79 -17.52 5.47
CA HIS A 20 6.70 -17.08 4.41
C HIS A 20 7.73 -18.17 4.09
N VAL A 21 7.96 -18.39 2.79
CA VAL A 21 8.95 -19.32 2.25
C VAL A 21 9.74 -18.63 1.12
N ASN A 22 10.99 -19.05 0.89
CA ASN A 22 11.89 -18.48 -0.13
C ASN A 22 12.10 -16.95 -0.02
N SER A 23 12.06 -16.42 1.21
CA SER A 23 12.12 -14.99 1.56
C SER A 23 13.26 -14.68 2.54
N ASP A 24 14.33 -15.48 2.51
CA ASP A 24 15.56 -15.36 3.30
C ASP A 24 15.29 -15.24 4.81
N PHE A 25 15.54 -14.06 5.39
CA PHE A 25 15.39 -13.80 6.83
C PHE A 25 13.95 -13.69 7.29
N LEU A 26 12.99 -13.73 6.37
CA LEU A 26 11.55 -13.72 6.65
C LEU A 26 10.96 -15.15 6.68
N ASP A 27 11.73 -16.17 6.30
CA ASP A 27 11.23 -17.55 6.24
C ASP A 27 10.73 -18.06 7.61
N GLY A 28 9.60 -18.75 7.59
CA GLY A 28 8.95 -19.31 8.77
C GLY A 28 8.19 -18.30 9.63
N LEU A 29 8.15 -17.02 9.25
CA LEU A 29 7.31 -16.01 9.92
C LEU A 29 5.88 -16.02 9.36
N ASN A 30 4.93 -15.71 10.24
CA ASN A 30 3.57 -15.38 9.82
C ASN A 30 3.57 -14.01 9.08
N LYS A 31 2.45 -13.66 8.47
CA LYS A 31 2.33 -12.42 7.69
C LYS A 31 2.54 -11.15 8.52
N GLU A 32 1.98 -11.09 9.73
CA GLU A 32 2.06 -9.90 10.58
C GLU A 32 3.50 -9.64 11.05
N ASP A 33 4.18 -10.67 11.54
CA ASP A 33 5.56 -10.61 12.01
C ASP A 33 6.53 -10.34 10.86
N ALA A 34 6.28 -10.93 9.68
CA ALA A 34 7.08 -10.68 8.48
C ALA A 34 6.98 -9.22 8.03
N ILE A 35 5.77 -8.64 8.03
CA ILE A 35 5.56 -7.22 7.69
C ILE A 35 6.29 -6.31 8.70
N ALA A 36 6.16 -6.57 10.00
CA ALA A 36 6.85 -5.79 11.02
C ALA A 36 8.38 -5.86 10.86
N LYS A 37 8.93 -7.05 10.59
CA LYS A 37 10.37 -7.27 10.45
C LYS A 37 10.95 -6.62 9.20
N ILE A 38 10.25 -6.70 8.06
CA ILE A 38 10.73 -6.06 6.82
C ILE A 38 10.67 -4.54 6.90
N VAL A 39 9.66 -3.97 7.57
CA VAL A 39 9.56 -2.52 7.80
C VAL A 39 10.75 -2.02 8.62
N ALA A 40 11.06 -2.68 9.75
CA ALA A 40 12.22 -2.33 10.58
C ALA A 40 13.55 -2.43 9.81
N TYR A 41 13.70 -3.46 8.97
CA TYR A 41 14.88 -3.64 8.13
C TYR A 41 15.03 -2.55 7.06
N LEU A 42 13.92 -2.13 6.43
CA LEU A 42 13.93 -1.06 5.43
C LEU A 42 14.26 0.31 6.05
N GLU A 43 13.78 0.56 7.27
CA GLU A 43 14.11 1.76 8.05
C GLU A 43 15.58 1.80 8.44
N GLU A 44 16.14 0.69 8.95
CA GLU A 44 17.56 0.60 9.31
C GLU A 44 18.48 0.87 8.12
N LYS A 45 18.09 0.40 6.93
CA LYS A 45 18.85 0.62 5.69
C LYS A 45 18.63 1.98 5.05
N GLY A 46 17.69 2.79 5.55
CA GLY A 46 17.30 4.05 4.91
C GLY A 46 16.66 3.87 3.52
N CYS A 47 16.16 2.68 3.22
CA CYS A 47 15.53 2.33 1.94
C CYS A 47 14.00 2.51 1.96
N GLY A 48 13.41 2.81 3.11
CA GLY A 48 11.97 2.99 3.27
C GLY A 48 11.59 3.37 4.69
N GLN A 49 10.30 3.60 4.91
CA GLN A 49 9.71 3.89 6.22
C GLN A 49 8.26 3.39 6.27
N GLU A 50 7.74 3.16 7.46
CA GLU A 50 6.32 2.84 7.65
C GLU A 50 5.42 3.98 7.12
N LYS A 51 4.31 3.60 6.46
CA LYS A 51 3.31 4.55 5.98
C LYS A 51 1.89 4.01 6.12
N VAL A 52 1.08 4.71 6.90
CA VAL A 52 -0.37 4.46 6.99
C VAL A 52 -1.07 5.11 5.79
N THR A 53 -1.90 4.33 5.09
CA THR A 53 -2.67 4.80 3.93
C THR A 53 -4.15 4.58 4.16
N TYR A 54 -4.97 5.55 3.75
CA TYR A 54 -6.42 5.49 3.86
C TYR A 54 -7.07 5.30 2.48
N ARG A 55 -8.18 4.58 2.44
CA ARG A 55 -9.04 4.52 1.23
C ARG A 55 -9.88 5.79 1.05
N LEU A 56 -9.96 6.63 2.08
CA LEU A 56 -10.64 7.92 2.02
C LEU A 56 -9.93 8.82 1.00
N ARG A 57 -10.72 9.47 0.15
CA ARG A 57 -10.25 10.40 -0.87
C ARG A 57 -10.68 11.81 -0.50
N ASP A 58 -9.93 12.78 -0.99
CA ASP A 58 -10.30 14.17 -0.86
C ASP A 58 -11.65 14.44 -1.51
N TRP A 59 -12.39 15.37 -0.91
CA TRP A 59 -13.71 15.71 -1.40
C TRP A 59 -13.60 16.70 -2.56
N LEU A 60 -13.78 16.18 -3.78
CA LEU A 60 -13.92 17.02 -4.96
C LEU A 60 -15.31 17.68 -4.97
N PHE A 61 -15.39 18.95 -4.58
CA PHE A 61 -16.63 19.74 -4.57
C PHE A 61 -16.78 20.66 -5.79
N SER A 62 -15.69 20.95 -6.51
CA SER A 62 -15.73 21.78 -7.72
C SER A 62 -16.55 21.11 -8.84
N ARG A 63 -17.34 21.91 -9.57
CA ARG A 63 -18.22 21.41 -10.65
C ARG A 63 -18.15 22.33 -11.86
N GLN A 64 -18.08 21.75 -13.06
CA GLN A 64 -18.25 22.47 -14.32
C GLN A 64 -19.74 22.64 -14.63
N ARG A 65 -20.43 23.47 -13.83
CA ARG A 65 -21.87 23.77 -13.99
C ARG A 65 -22.09 25.27 -13.88
N TYR A 66 -22.97 25.80 -14.74
CA TYR A 66 -23.36 27.22 -14.70
C TYR A 66 -24.17 27.56 -13.45
N TRP A 67 -25.10 26.68 -13.05
CA TRP A 67 -25.94 26.90 -11.87
C TRP A 67 -25.30 26.29 -10.62
N GLY A 68 -24.51 27.09 -9.92
CA GLY A 68 -23.84 26.75 -8.66
C GLY A 68 -23.18 27.98 -8.05
N GLU A 69 -22.68 27.86 -6.83
CA GLU A 69 -21.95 28.95 -6.18
C GLU A 69 -20.57 29.16 -6.86
N PRO A 70 -20.15 30.41 -7.13
CA PRO A 70 -18.83 30.69 -7.68
C PRO A 70 -17.72 30.34 -6.67
N ILE A 71 -16.67 29.68 -7.13
CA ILE A 71 -15.49 29.39 -6.30
C ILE A 71 -14.68 30.70 -6.14
N PRO A 72 -14.39 31.17 -4.91
CA PRO A 72 -13.77 32.47 -4.68
C PRO A 72 -12.25 32.42 -4.87
N ILE A 73 -11.80 32.17 -6.10
CA ILE A 73 -10.39 32.13 -6.49
C ILE A 73 -10.17 33.08 -7.68
N ILE A 74 -9.11 33.88 -7.62
CA ILE A 74 -8.67 34.75 -8.72
C ILE A 74 -7.38 34.15 -9.29
N HIS A 75 -7.33 33.98 -10.60
CA HIS A 75 -6.10 33.63 -11.33
C HIS A 75 -5.51 34.93 -11.88
N TRP A 76 -4.24 35.20 -11.57
CA TRP A 76 -3.49 36.31 -12.13
C TRP A 76 -2.68 35.82 -13.34
N GLU A 77 -2.29 36.74 -14.22
CA GLU A 77 -1.26 36.45 -15.22
C GLU A 77 0.11 36.38 -14.52
N ASP A 78 1.01 35.53 -15.04
CA ASP A 78 2.38 35.38 -14.52
C ASP A 78 3.19 36.69 -14.63
#